data_AF-A0A653YRR6-F1
#
_entry.id   AF-A0A653YRR6-F1
#
_cell.length_a   1.000
_cell.length_b   1.000
_cell.length_c   1.000
_cell.angle_alpha   90.00
_cell.angle_beta   90.00
_cell.angle_gamma   90.00
#
_symmetry.space_group_name_H-M   'P 1'
#
loop_
_entity.id
_entity.type
_entity.pdbx_description
1 polymer ?
#
loop_
_entity_poly.entity_id
_entity_poly.type
_entity_poly.pdbx_seq_one_letter_code
_entity_poly.pdbx_strand_id
1 'polypeptide(L)'
;MCLSYTIRTDSMKRLVACAFVTALAGCASTMGTDGVQQIGPDLYMIGGLGNFTDFSGSGVKARMFRDASTFCANQGRVMSPVGSTGKDSGIGTYASAEVQFRCLPS
;
A
#
# COMPACT_ATOMS: atom_id res chain seq x y z
N MET A 1 -36.68 -26.32 14.85
CA MET A 1 -36.12 -25.00 14.49
C MET A 1 -34.90 -25.25 13.61
N CYS A 2 -35.11 -25.07 12.30
CA CYS A 2 -34.20 -25.10 11.14
C CYS A 2 -32.83 -25.81 11.27
N LEU A 3 -32.89 -27.15 11.33
CA LEU A 3 -31.84 -28.04 10.87
C LEU A 3 -31.73 -27.93 9.33
N SER A 4 -30.51 -27.98 8.78
CA SER A 4 -30.24 -28.49 7.42
C SER A 4 -31.15 -27.97 6.28
N TYR A 5 -30.80 -26.83 5.66
CA TYR A 5 -31.46 -26.34 4.44
C TYR A 5 -30.38 -25.61 3.60
N THR A 6 -29.82 -26.06 2.48
CA THR A 6 -30.16 -27.13 1.54
C THR A 6 -28.91 -27.35 0.66
N ILE A 7 -27.98 -28.23 1.06
CA ILE A 7 -27.05 -28.83 0.09
C ILE A 7 -27.71 -30.14 -0.33
N ARG A 8 -28.69 -30.05 -1.23
CA ARG A 8 -29.31 -31.22 -1.85
C ARG A 8 -29.54 -30.93 -3.32
N THR A 9 -28.68 -31.53 -4.13
CA THR A 9 -28.95 -32.05 -5.47
C THR A 9 -29.79 -31.19 -6.39
N ASP A 10 -29.12 -30.42 -7.27
CA ASP A 10 -29.53 -30.41 -8.67
C ASP A 10 -28.30 -30.20 -9.55
N SER A 11 -27.66 -31.34 -9.80
CA SER A 11 -26.52 -31.54 -10.67
C SER A 11 -26.79 -30.92 -12.04
N MET A 12 -25.79 -30.23 -12.59
CA MET A 12 -25.62 -30.11 -14.05
C MET A 12 -26.59 -29.20 -14.80
N LYS A 13 -27.04 -28.07 -14.21
CA LYS A 13 -27.59 -26.94 -15.02
C LYS A 13 -27.21 -25.55 -14.55
N ARG A 14 -26.56 -25.43 -13.39
CA ARG A 14 -26.15 -24.14 -12.79
C ARG A 14 -24.66 -23.83 -12.95
N LEU A 15 -23.94 -24.62 -13.75
CA LEU A 15 -22.50 -24.40 -14.01
C LEU A 15 -22.22 -23.15 -14.86
N VAL A 16 -23.22 -22.63 -15.58
CA VAL A 16 -23.04 -21.47 -16.47
C VAL A 16 -23.38 -20.14 -15.77
N ALA A 17 -24.11 -20.17 -14.65
CA ALA A 17 -24.64 -18.95 -14.03
C ALA A 17 -23.81 -18.38 -12.87
N CYS A 18 -22.73 -19.06 -12.44
CA CYS A 18 -21.89 -18.58 -11.34
C CYS A 18 -20.52 -18.02 -11.79
N ALA A 19 -20.22 -17.99 -13.09
CA ALA A 19 -18.92 -17.55 -13.59
C ALA A 19 -18.79 -16.03 -13.81
N PHE A 20 -19.83 -15.23 -13.55
CA PHE A 20 -19.88 -13.81 -13.98
C PHE A 20 -19.89 -12.77 -12.85
N VAL A 21 -19.74 -13.16 -11.57
CA VAL A 21 -19.90 -12.23 -10.43
C VAL A 21 -18.55 -11.81 -9.78
N THR A 22 -17.41 -12.34 -10.22
CA THR A 22 -16.11 -12.00 -9.60
C THR A 22 -15.39 -10.79 -10.21
N ALA A 23 -15.98 -10.07 -11.17
CA ALA A 23 -15.29 -9.02 -11.93
C ALA A 23 -15.26 -7.62 -11.29
N LEU A 24 -15.78 -7.41 -10.07
CA LEU A 24 -15.97 -6.05 -9.51
C LEU A 24 -15.38 -5.78 -8.12
N ALA A 25 -14.53 -6.66 -7.58
CA ALA A 25 -13.79 -6.38 -6.34
C ALA A 25 -12.48 -5.57 -6.59
N GLY A 26 -12.50 -4.62 -7.52
CA GLY A 26 -11.35 -3.79 -7.91
C GLY A 26 -11.36 -2.34 -7.40
N CYS A 27 -12.31 -1.96 -6.55
CA CYS A 27 -12.41 -0.60 -6.00
C CYS A 27 -11.91 -0.53 -4.55
N ALA A 28 -10.62 -0.71 -4.30
CA ALA A 28 -9.99 -0.36 -3.02
C ALA A 28 -8.45 -0.32 -3.11
N SER A 29 -7.89 0.49 -4.01
CA SER A 29 -6.51 0.96 -3.84
C SER A 29 -6.56 2.46 -3.62
N THR A 30 -6.56 2.80 -2.34
CA THR A 30 -6.47 4.11 -1.70
C THR A 30 -5.64 5.12 -2.51
N MET A 31 -6.28 5.84 -3.43
CA MET A 31 -5.73 7.08 -4.00
C MET A 31 -5.91 8.19 -2.97
N GLY A 32 -5.11 8.11 -1.90
CA GLY A 32 -4.74 9.27 -1.08
C GLY A 32 -3.31 9.62 -1.44
N THR A 33 -3.04 10.89 -1.68
CA THR A 33 -1.73 11.45 -2.05
C THR A 33 -0.64 11.29 -0.98
N ASP A 34 -0.93 10.57 0.12
CA ASP A 34 -0.09 10.41 1.32
C ASP A 34 0.06 8.93 1.72
N GLY A 35 0.26 8.04 0.75
CA GLY A 35 0.34 6.60 0.98
C GLY A 35 1.41 5.90 0.13
N VAL A 36 1.79 4.68 0.55
CA VAL A 36 2.73 3.83 -0.19
C VAL A 36 2.19 3.55 -1.60
N GLN A 37 2.90 4.04 -2.62
CA GLN A 37 2.60 3.81 -4.02
C GLN A 37 3.54 2.74 -4.59
N GLN A 38 3.02 1.84 -5.42
CA GLN A 38 3.85 0.89 -6.15
C GLN A 38 4.34 1.53 -7.45
N ILE A 39 5.67 1.67 -7.60
CA ILE A 39 6.30 2.29 -8.78
C ILE A 39 6.96 1.24 -9.70
N GLY A 40 7.00 -0.02 -9.29
CA GLY A 40 7.50 -1.13 -10.11
C GLY A 40 7.34 -2.51 -9.46
N PRO A 41 7.88 -3.57 -10.09
CA PRO A 41 7.89 -4.91 -9.52
C PRO A 41 8.69 -4.93 -8.22
N ASP A 42 8.02 -5.26 -7.12
CA ASP A 42 8.55 -5.21 -5.74
C ASP A 42 9.13 -3.85 -5.31
N LEU A 43 8.85 -2.77 -6.05
CA LEU A 43 9.38 -1.43 -5.82
C LEU A 43 8.24 -0.48 -5.45
N TYR A 44 8.42 0.18 -4.31
CA TYR A 44 7.44 1.05 -3.69
C TYR A 44 8.05 2.41 -3.40
N MET A 45 7.19 3.40 -3.24
CA MET A 45 7.53 4.78 -3.01
C MET A 45 6.57 5.38 -1.99
N ILE A 46 7.10 6.11 -1.03
CA ILE A 46 6.33 6.98 -0.13
C ILE A 46 6.86 8.39 -0.35
N GLY A 47 6.00 9.29 -0.80
CA GLY A 47 6.31 10.70 -0.98
C GLY A 47 5.25 11.55 -0.31
N GLY A 48 5.66 12.68 0.26
CA GLY A 48 4.74 13.58 0.92
C GLY A 48 5.41 14.84 1.46
N LEU A 49 4.56 15.80 1.82
CA LEU A 49 4.99 16.96 2.60
C LEU A 49 5.15 16.54 4.06
N GLY A 50 6.17 17.07 4.73
CA GLY A 50 6.29 16.98 6.17
C GLY A 50 5.14 17.70 6.87
N ASN A 51 4.95 17.42 8.17
CA ASN A 51 4.01 18.21 8.96
C ASN A 51 4.51 19.66 9.08
N PHE A 52 3.61 20.55 9.49
CA PHE A 52 3.94 21.95 9.83
C PHE A 52 5.10 22.11 10.83
N THR A 53 5.42 21.05 11.60
CA THR A 53 6.51 21.01 12.58
C THR A 53 7.81 20.42 12.05
N ASP A 54 7.83 19.87 10.83
CA ASP A 54 9.04 19.30 10.24
C ASP A 54 9.77 20.33 9.39
N PHE A 55 10.75 20.97 10.03
CA PHE A 55 11.63 21.95 9.37
C PHE A 55 12.78 21.28 8.60
N SER A 56 13.02 19.99 8.79
CA SER A 56 14.01 19.24 8.02
C SER A 56 13.41 18.03 7.33
N GLY A 57 13.70 17.90 6.03
CA GLY A 57 13.32 16.75 5.21
C GLY A 57 13.96 15.44 5.69
N SER A 58 15.03 15.52 6.47
CA SER A 58 15.67 14.34 7.09
C SER A 58 14.79 13.64 8.13
N GLY A 59 14.05 14.42 8.96
CA GLY A 59 13.11 13.87 9.93
C GLY A 59 11.90 13.22 9.27
N VAL A 60 11.37 13.87 8.22
CA VAL A 60 10.28 13.34 7.38
C VAL A 60 10.70 12.01 6.74
N LYS A 61 11.89 11.98 6.13
CA LYS A 61 12.47 10.79 5.52
C LYS A 61 12.65 9.62 6.49
N ALA A 62 13.10 9.89 7.72
CA ALA A 62 13.24 8.84 8.73
C ALA A 62 11.90 8.19 9.10
N ARG A 63 10.82 8.98 9.23
CA ARG A 63 9.48 8.42 9.46
C ARG A 63 8.97 7.62 8.27
N MET A 64 9.17 8.11 7.05
CA MET A 64 8.80 7.38 5.83
C MET A 64 9.52 6.03 5.71
N PHE A 65 10.80 5.94 6.08
CA PHE A 65 11.50 4.65 6.15
C PHE A 65 10.91 3.70 7.19
N ARG A 66 10.47 4.21 8.34
CA ARG A 66 9.81 3.38 9.36
C ARG A 66 8.46 2.84 8.87
N ASP A 67 7.70 3.67 8.17
CA ASP A 67 6.43 3.26 7.57
C ASP A 67 6.64 2.22 6.46
N ALA A 68 7.65 2.44 5.61
CA ALA A 68 8.08 1.47 4.60
C ALA A 68 8.49 0.12 5.20
N SER A 69 9.25 0.15 6.31
CA SER A 69 9.62 -1.07 7.04
C SER A 69 8.40 -1.83 7.54
N THR A 70 7.44 -1.10 8.11
CA THR A 70 6.20 -1.68 8.65
C THR A 70 5.34 -2.26 7.52
N PHE A 71 5.26 -1.57 6.39
CA PHE A 71 4.55 -2.02 5.19
C PHE A 71 5.12 -3.35 4.65
N CYS A 72 6.44 -3.48 4.54
CA CYS A 72 7.05 -4.75 4.12
C CYS A 72 6.89 -5.85 5.18
N ALA A 73 7.03 -5.52 6.47
CA ALA A 73 6.89 -6.48 7.57
C ALA A 73 5.47 -7.08 7.62
N ASN A 74 4.43 -6.28 7.38
CA ASN A 74 3.04 -6.74 7.29
C ASN A 74 2.81 -7.77 6.16
N GLN A 75 3.72 -7.83 5.18
CA GLN A 75 3.70 -8.78 4.06
C GLN A 75 4.66 -9.97 4.28
N GLY A 76 5.30 -10.08 5.46
CA GLY A 76 6.32 -11.10 5.72
C GLY A 76 7.63 -10.89 4.95
N ARG A 77 7.88 -9.65 4.49
CA ARG A 77 9.02 -9.27 3.66
C ARG A 77 9.94 -8.31 4.41
N VAL A 78 11.19 -8.23 3.98
CA VAL A 78 12.21 -7.30 4.52
C VAL A 78 12.29 -6.06 3.65
N MET A 79 12.26 -4.88 4.28
CA MET A 79 12.41 -3.62 3.57
C MET A 79 13.88 -3.39 3.19
N SER A 80 14.11 -3.06 1.92
CA SER A 80 15.41 -2.68 1.38
C SER A 80 15.33 -1.26 0.79
N PRO A 81 16.09 -0.29 1.30
CA PRO A 81 16.09 1.06 0.76
C PRO A 81 16.74 1.08 -0.63
N VAL A 82 16.08 1.71 -1.61
CA VAL A 82 16.61 1.87 -2.97
C VAL A 82 17.16 3.26 -3.18
N GLY A 83 16.40 4.27 -2.76
CA GLY A 83 16.72 5.65 -3.00
C GLY A 83 15.87 6.55 -2.13
N SER A 84 16.32 7.78 -1.93
CA SER A 84 15.53 8.75 -1.19
C SER A 84 15.97 10.16 -1.53
N THR A 85 14.99 11.00 -1.78
CA THR A 85 15.17 12.43 -2.02
C THR A 85 14.51 13.20 -0.90
N GLY A 86 15.01 14.39 -0.61
CA GLY A 86 14.49 15.24 0.45
C GLY A 86 14.83 16.68 0.16
N LYS A 87 13.88 17.57 0.47
CA LYS A 87 14.02 19.01 0.42
C LYS A 87 13.67 19.53 1.80
N ASP A 88 14.60 20.27 2.40
CA ASP A 88 14.32 20.97 3.65
C ASP A 88 13.35 22.14 3.41
N SER A 89 12.66 22.57 4.47
CA SER A 89 11.74 23.70 4.38
C SER A 89 12.51 25.00 4.14
N GLY A 90 12.07 25.79 3.17
CA GLY A 90 12.60 27.13 2.90
C GLY A 90 11.59 28.23 3.23
N ILE A 91 11.94 29.49 2.97
CA ILE A 91 11.01 30.61 3.12
C ILE A 91 9.79 30.37 2.19
N GLY A 92 8.62 30.15 2.79
CA GLY A 92 7.36 29.89 2.08
C GLY A 92 7.17 28.47 1.53
N THR A 93 8.02 27.50 1.89
CA THR A 93 7.93 26.10 1.41
C THR A 93 8.06 25.10 2.57
N TYR A 94 7.21 24.09 2.59
CA TYR A 94 7.29 23.00 3.57
C TYR A 94 8.38 21.99 3.17
N ALA A 95 8.95 21.30 4.16
CA ALA A 95 9.87 20.21 3.89
C ALA A 95 9.12 19.09 3.14
N SER A 96 9.75 18.49 2.15
CA SER A 96 9.21 17.33 1.44
C SER A 96 10.25 16.24 1.37
N ALA A 97 9.78 14.99 1.38
CA ALA A 97 10.66 13.85 1.21
C ALA A 97 9.97 12.79 0.37
N GLU A 98 10.78 12.04 -0.34
CA GLU A 98 10.36 10.85 -1.08
C GLU A 98 11.35 9.74 -0.78
N VAL A 99 10.82 8.57 -0.47
CA VAL A 99 11.58 7.37 -0.16
C VAL A 99 11.12 6.26 -1.09
N GLN A 100 12.07 5.66 -1.78
CA GLN A 100 11.87 4.49 -2.63
C GLN A 100 12.52 3.27 -1.98
N PHE A 101 11.78 2.18 -1.92
CA PHE A 101 12.19 0.96 -1.23
C PHE A 101 11.61 -0.27 -1.91
N ARG A 102 12.25 -1.42 -1.68
CA ARG A 102 11.76 -2.73 -2.11
C ARG A 102 11.37 -3.57 -0.92
N CYS A 103 10.38 -4.43 -1.13
CA CYS A 103 10.06 -5.48 -0.18
C CYS A 103 10.60 -6.81 -0.71
N LEU A 104 11.71 -7.27 -0.15
CA LEU A 104 12.36 -8.52 -0.52
C LEU A 104 11.82 -9.69 0.32
N PRO A 105 11.76 -10.91 -0.22
CA PRO A 105 11.49 -12.09 0.60
C PRO A 105 12.55 -12.20 1.72
N SER A 106 12.09 -12.62 2.92
CA SER A 106 12.94 -12.82 4.10
C SER A 106 13.82 -14.05 4.00
#